data_AF-A0AAU6A2K9-F1
#
_entry.id   AF-A0AAU6A2K9-F1
#
_cell.length_a   1.000
_cell.length_b   1.000
_cell.length_c   1.000
_cell.angle_alpha   90.00
_cell.angle_beta   90.00
_cell.angle_gamma   90.00
#
_symmetry.space_group_name_H-M   'P 1'
#
loop_
_entity.id
_entity.type
_entity.pdbx_description
1 polymer ?
#
loop_
_entity_poly.entity_id
_entity_poly.type
_entity_poly.pdbx_seq_one_letter_code
_entity_poly.pdbx_strand_id
1 'polypeptide(L)' 'MTKPSAPRRHLPTSPFAAPVVPVAKEFSLGDRVTHDQFGLGTIIGVEEGIAMLVDFGSRQARILSPYSRMDRL' A
#
# COMPACT_ATOMS: atom_id res chain seq x y z
N MET A 1 0.15 -4.37 30.33
CA MET A 1 0.50 -5.12 29.10
C MET A 1 -0.78 -5.37 28.29
N THR A 2 -1.16 -4.45 27.42
CA THR A 2 -2.37 -4.57 26.57
C THR A 2 -2.04 -5.42 25.35
N LYS A 3 -2.69 -6.58 25.21
CA LYS A 3 -2.57 -7.43 24.02
C LYS A 3 -3.34 -6.77 22.87
N PRO A 4 -2.80 -6.65 21.65
CA PRO A 4 -3.58 -6.15 20.52
C PRO A 4 -4.73 -7.13 20.24
N SER A 5 -5.95 -6.60 20.14
CA SER A 5 -7.14 -7.38 19.79
C SER A 5 -6.95 -7.93 18.38
N ALA A 6 -6.92 -9.26 18.24
CA ALA A 6 -6.93 -9.90 16.93
C ALA A 6 -8.16 -9.46 16.12
N PRO A 7 -8.04 -9.31 14.79
CA PRO A 7 -9.18 -8.94 13.94
C PRO A 7 -10.25 -10.03 14.03
N ARG A 8 -11.47 -9.64 14.43
CA ARG A 8 -12.61 -10.56 14.58
C ARG A 8 -13.05 -11.05 13.19
N ARG A 9 -13.12 -12.37 12.98
CA ARG A 9 -13.70 -12.98 11.77
C ARG A 9 -15.16 -12.54 11.65
N HIS A 10 -15.56 -12.07 10.46
CA HIS A 10 -16.97 -11.85 10.14
C HIS A 10 -17.72 -13.19 10.20
N LEU A 11 -18.84 -13.20 10.94
CA LEU A 11 -19.77 -14.32 10.92
C LEU A 11 -20.57 -14.30 9.61
N PRO A 12 -20.87 -15.46 9.00
CA PRO A 12 -21.60 -15.54 7.73
C PRO A 12 -23.04 -15.02 7.81
N THR A 13 -23.61 -14.91 9.01
CA THR A 13 -24.95 -14.36 9.28
C THR A 13 -24.95 -12.87 9.63
N SER A 14 -23.79 -12.20 9.58
CA SER A 14 -23.67 -10.81 9.99
C SER A 14 -24.30 -9.86 8.96
N PRO A 15 -25.24 -8.98 9.35
CA PRO A 15 -25.79 -7.95 8.47
C PRO A 15 -24.80 -6.82 8.20
N PHE A 16 -23.72 -6.72 8.97
CA PHE A 16 -22.65 -5.74 8.74
C PHE A 16 -21.74 -6.22 7.61
N ALA A 17 -21.39 -5.33 6.69
CA ALA A 17 -20.47 -5.59 5.59
C ALA A 17 -19.04 -5.80 6.10
N ALA A 18 -18.30 -6.73 5.48
CA ALA A 18 -16.89 -6.95 5.80
C ALA A 18 -16.06 -5.70 5.47
N PRO A 19 -14.97 -5.43 6.22
CA PRO A 19 -14.06 -4.34 5.90
C PRO A 19 -13.55 -4.49 4.46
N VAL A 20 -13.88 -3.53 3.60
CA VAL A 20 -13.38 -3.48 2.24
C VAL A 20 -11.88 -3.29 2.33
N VAL A 21 -11.12 -4.27 1.83
CA VAL A 21 -9.68 -4.10 1.63
C VAL A 21 -9.49 -2.86 0.77
N PRO A 22 -8.79 -1.82 1.26
CA PRO A 22 -8.60 -0.60 0.49
C PRO A 22 -7.99 -1.00 -0.85
N VAL A 23 -8.66 -0.60 -1.93
CA VAL A 23 -8.19 -0.86 -3.29
C VAL A 23 -6.78 -0.29 -3.35
N ALA A 24 -5.79 -1.17 -3.44
CA ALA A 24 -4.41 -0.74 -3.59
C ALA A 24 -4.38 0.16 -4.82
N LYS A 25 -3.98 1.43 -4.66
CA LYS A 25 -3.82 2.35 -5.80
C LYS A 25 -3.05 1.58 -6.88
N GLU A 26 -3.65 1.45 -8.05
CA GLU A 26 -3.00 0.82 -9.19
C GLU A 26 -1.94 1.79 -9.69
N PHE A 27 -0.68 1.38 -9.59
CA PHE A 27 0.42 2.11 -10.18
C PHE A 27 1.14 1.20 -11.17
N SER A 28 1.59 1.78 -12.27
CA SER A 28 2.27 1.06 -13.34
C SER A 28 3.78 1.23 -13.27
N LEU A 29 4.53 0.31 -13.89
CA LEU A 29 5.96 0.49 -14.11
C LEU A 29 6.22 1.77 -14.89
N GLY A 30 7.13 2.62 -14.39
CA GLY A 30 7.45 3.91 -14.99
C GLY A 30 6.59 5.09 -14.51
N ASP A 31 5.54 4.85 -13.71
CA ASP A 31 4.76 5.95 -13.12
C ASP A 31 5.61 6.74 -12.12
N ARG A 32 5.40 8.06 -12.14
CA ARG A 32 5.94 8.96 -11.12
C ARG A 32 5.03 8.98 -9.91
N VAL A 33 5.66 8.85 -8.75
CA VAL A 33 5.00 8.77 -7.46
C VAL A 33 5.72 9.63 -6.46
N THR A 34 4.96 10.18 -5.52
CA THR A 34 5.50 11.00 -4.44
C THR A 34 5.27 10.25 -3.13
N HIS A 35 6.32 10.16 -2.32
CA HIS A 35 6.28 9.56 -0.99
C HIS A 35 6.63 10.60 0.07
N ASP A 36 5.83 10.73 1.13
CA ASP A 36 5.99 11.79 2.14
C ASP A 36 7.41 11.86 2.73
N GLN A 37 8.07 10.71 2.90
CA GLN A 37 9.41 10.65 3.51
C GLN A 37 10.57 10.72 2.52
N PHE A 38 10.36 10.25 1.28
CA PHE A 38 11.45 10.10 0.30
C PHE A 38 11.37 11.13 -0.84
N GLY A 39 10.24 11.81 -0.97
CA GLY A 39 9.98 12.76 -2.05
C GLY A 39 9.52 12.06 -3.32
N LEU A 40 9.93 12.60 -4.46
CA LEU A 40 9.53 12.13 -5.78
C LEU A 40 10.37 10.92 -6.21
N GLY A 41 9.70 9.90 -6.73
CA GLY A 41 10.31 8.68 -7.24
C GLY A 41 9.58 8.15 -8.48
N THR A 42 10.20 7.18 -9.13
CA THR A 42 9.67 6.48 -10.28
C THR A 42 9.54 5.01 -9.95
N ILE A 43 8.42 4.39 -10.31
CA ILE A 43 8.22 2.96 -10.08
C ILE A 43 9.09 2.16 -11.05
N ILE A 44 9.95 1.33 -10.49
CA ILE A 44 10.84 0.42 -11.24
C ILE A 44 10.41 -1.05 -11.11
N GLY A 45 9.52 -1.36 -10.16
CA GLY A 45 8.98 -2.70 -9.94
C GLY A 45 7.58 -2.64 -9.36
N VAL A 46 6.64 -3.43 -9.87
CA VAL A 46 5.28 -3.57 -9.33
C VAL A 46 5.09 -5.01 -8.89
N GLU A 47 4.84 -5.23 -7.60
CA GLU A 47 4.30 -6.49 -7.05
C GLU A 47 2.83 -6.23 -6.72
N GLU A 48 1.94 -6.53 -7.67
CA GLU A 48 0.50 -6.27 -7.58
C GLU A 48 -0.09 -6.84 -6.29
N GLY A 49 -0.67 -5.96 -5.47
CA GLY A 49 -1.29 -6.33 -4.18
C GLY A 49 -0.32 -6.62 -3.02
N ILE A 50 1.01 -6.58 -3.24
CA ILE A 50 2.01 -6.92 -2.21
C ILE A 50 2.92 -5.72 -1.91
N ALA A 51 3.65 -5.24 -2.92
CA ALA A 51 4.68 -4.22 -2.77
C ALA A 51 4.95 -3.46 -4.07
N MET A 52 5.52 -2.27 -3.98
CA MET A 52 6.06 -1.54 -5.13
C MET A 52 7.50 -1.16 -4.86
N LEU A 53 8.35 -1.36 -5.86
CA LEU A 53 9.73 -0.93 -5.85
C LEU A 53 9.81 0.42 -6.56
N VAL A 54 10.21 1.43 -5.81
CA VAL A 54 10.23 2.82 -6.24
C VAL A 54 11.65 3.32 -6.13
N ASP A 55 12.15 3.89 -7.22
CA ASP A 55 13.44 4.55 -7.26
C ASP A 55 13.26 6.06 -7.03
N PHE A 56 13.79 6.55 -5.91
CA PHE A 56 13.81 7.99 -5.57
C PHE A 56 15.09 8.67 -6.09
N GLY A 57 15.87 8.00 -6.94
CA GLY A 57 17.13 8.48 -7.51
C GLY A 57 18.31 8.37 -6.55
N SER A 58 18.12 8.72 -5.28
CA SER A 58 19.13 8.55 -4.21
C SER A 58 19.07 7.16 -3.56
N ARG A 59 17.90 6.52 -3.58
CA ARG A 59 17.64 5.22 -2.97
C ARG A 59 16.45 4.55 -3.64
N GLN A 60 16.54 3.23 -3.78
CA GLN A 60 15.38 2.39 -4.07
C GLN A 60 14.69 1.99 -2.75
N ALA A 61 13.39 2.17 -2.67
CA ALA A 61 12.58 1.72 -1.55
C ALA A 61 11.47 0.78 -2.00
N ARG A 62 11.31 -0.30 -1.24
CA ARG A 62 10.20 -1.24 -1.39
C ARG A 62 9.08 -0.79 -0.46
N ILE A 63 7.98 -0.31 -1.02
CA ILE A 63 6.79 0.14 -0.30
C ILE A 63 5.79 -1.01 -0.27
N LEU A 64 5.31 -1.42 0.89
CA LEU A 64 4.31 -2.49 1.02
C LEU A 64 2.89 -1.90 0.90
N SER A 65 1.96 -2.70 0.37
CA SER A 65 0.52 -2.42 0.44
C SER A 65 0.11 -2.14 1.90
N PRO A 66 -0.71 -1.11 2.20
CA PRO A 66 -1.65 -0.42 1.33
C PRO A 66 -1.16 0.92 0.73
N TYR A 67 0.15 1.11 0.57
CA TYR A 67 0.72 2.33 -0.05
C TYR A 67 0.23 3.64 0.59
N SER A 68 0.02 3.64 1.92
CA SER A 68 -0.68 4.72 2.64
C SER A 68 -0.01 6.09 2.61
N ARG A 69 1.25 6.17 2.18
CA ARG A 69 2.02 7.42 2.03
C ARG A 69 2.50 7.63 0.59
N MET A 70 1.79 7.07 -0.39
CA MET A 70 2.08 7.26 -1.80
C MET A 70 0.93 7.94 -2.54
N ASP A 71 1.31 8.96 -3.31
CA ASP A 71 0.45 9.63 -4.26
C ASP A 71 1.03 9.54 -5.67
N ARG A 72 0.16 9.24 -6.64
CA ARG A 72 0.53 9.25 -8.06
C ARG A 72 0.55 10.70 -8.53
N LEU A 73 1.58 11.09 -9.27
CA LEU A 73 1.63 12.38 -9.96
C LEU A 73 0.93 12.30 -11.32
#